data_AF-A0A2J6WHL9-F1
#
_entry.id   AF-A0A2J6WHL9-F1
#
_cell.length_a   1.000
_cell.length_b   1.000
_cell.length_c   1.000
_cell.angle_alpha   90.00
_cell.angle_beta   90.00
_cell.angle_gamma   90.00
#
_symmetry.space_group_name_H-M   'P 1'
#
loop_
_entity.id
_entity.type
_entity.pdbx_description
1 polymer ?
#
loop_
_entity_poly.entity_id
_entity_poly.type
_entity_poly.pdbx_seq_one_letter_code
_entity_poly.pdbx_strand_id
1 'polypeptide(L)' 'MANKTLNSNITYNGKVYHVQTEIVGDKVLTQIFFKGRILFSYRSDFVDFQTTNKQHRTAEAAILKGKVTIND' A
#
# COMPACT_ATOMS: atom_id res chain seq x y z
N MET A 1 2.62 3.35 21.91
CA MET A 1 1.95 2.45 20.94
C MET A 1 2.99 2.04 19.91
N ALA A 2 3.18 0.75 19.68
CA ALA A 2 4.06 0.30 18.61
C ALA A 2 3.41 0.66 17.27
N ASN A 3 4.07 1.49 16.45
CA ASN A 3 3.62 1.76 15.09
C ASN A 3 3.67 0.43 14.32
N LYS A 4 2.50 -0.13 14.00
CA LYS A 4 2.43 -1.33 13.16
C LYS A 4 2.45 -0.88 11.72
N THR A 5 3.50 -1.27 11.00
CA THR A 5 3.69 -1.01 9.58
C THR A 5 3.66 -2.32 8.81
N LEU A 6 2.97 -2.35 7.68
CA LEU A 6 2.97 -3.46 6.73
C LEU A 6 3.73 -3.02 5.48
N ASN A 7 4.72 -3.81 5.07
CA ASN A 7 5.58 -3.49 3.94
C ASN A 7 5.74 -4.73 3.05
N SER A 8 5.57 -4.55 1.74
CA SER A 8 5.69 -5.62 0.75
C SER A 8 6.32 -5.09 -0.54
N ASN A 9 7.11 -5.93 -1.20
CA ASN A 9 7.56 -5.69 -2.58
C ASN A 9 6.82 -6.63 -3.51
N ILE A 10 6.17 -6.08 -4.53
CA ILE A 10 5.39 -6.81 -5.52
C ILE A 10 6.06 -6.66 -6.88
N THR A 11 6.41 -7.79 -7.50
CA THR A 11 6.92 -7.82 -8.88
C THR A 11 5.78 -8.09 -9.84
N TYR A 12 5.58 -7.20 -10.81
CA TYR A 12 4.55 -7.34 -11.85
C TYR A 12 5.08 -6.79 -13.18
N ASN A 13 4.99 -7.58 -14.26
CA ASN A 13 5.51 -7.24 -15.59
C ASN A 13 6.98 -6.76 -15.56
N GLY A 14 7.84 -7.44 -14.80
CA GLY A 14 9.27 -7.09 -14.65
C GLY A 14 9.54 -5.80 -13.87
N LYS A 15 8.51 -5.13 -13.36
CA LYS A 15 8.61 -3.92 -12.53
C LYS A 15 8.43 -4.28 -11.06
N VAL A 16 9.23 -3.67 -10.19
CA VAL A 16 9.13 -3.83 -8.74
C VAL A 16 8.40 -2.62 -8.15
N TYR A 17 7.31 -2.90 -7.46
CA TYR A 17 6.50 -1.93 -6.74
C TYR A 17 6.66 -2.18 -5.24
N HIS A 18 6.68 -1.11 -4.47
CA HIS A 18 6.71 -1.20 -3.01
C HIS A 18 5.35 -0.77 -2.44
N VAL A 19 4.76 -1.58 -1.58
CA VAL A 19 3.52 -1.27 -0.87
C VAL A 19 3.85 -1.05 0.59
N GLN A 20 3.46 0.11 1.12
CA GLN A 20 3.64 0.47 2.53
C GLN A 20 2.28 0.85 3.10
N THR A 21 1.93 0.28 4.24
CA THR A 21 0.75 0.66 5.03
C THR A 21 1.18 0.98 6.44
N GLU A 22 0.84 2.17 6.92
CA GLU A 22 1.21 2.66 8.25
C GLU A 22 -0.03 3.15 9.00
N ILE A 23 -0.08 2.83 10.30
CA ILE A 23 -1.07 3.39 11.21
C ILE A 23 -0.44 4.62 11.87
N VAL A 24 -1.01 5.80 11.63
CA VAL A 24 -0.56 7.08 12.16
C VAL A 24 -1.69 7.68 12.97
N GLY A 25 -1.61 7.57 14.30
CA GLY A 25 -2.69 7.95 15.20
C GLY A 25 -3.94 7.09 14.97
N ASP A 26 -5.05 7.73 14.64
CA ASP A 26 -6.35 7.12 14.31
C ASP A 26 -6.52 6.88 12.80
N LYS A 27 -5.48 7.10 11.98
CA LYS A 27 -5.53 6.93 10.53
C LYS A 27 -4.66 5.79 10.05
N VAL A 28 -5.03 5.20 8.92
CA VAL A 28 -4.24 4.25 8.15
C VAL A 28 -3.90 4.86 6.81
N LEU A 29 -2.61 4.95 6.50
CA LEU A 29 -2.09 5.42 5.21
C LEU A 29 -1.53 4.22 4.45
N THR A 30 -2.04 3.95 3.24
CA THR A 30 -1.48 2.96 2.31
C THR A 30 -0.96 3.66 1.06
N GLN A 31 0.28 3.37 0.70
CA GLN A 31 0.94 3.94 -0.46
C GLN A 31 1.56 2.84 -1.32
N ILE A 32 1.52 3.04 -2.64
CA ILE A 32 2.22 2.21 -3.61
C ILE A 32 3.30 3.09 -4.25
N PHE A 33 4.54 2.63 -4.20
CA PHE A 33 5.69 3.30 -4.77
C PHE A 33 6.24 2.54 -5.98
N PHE A 34 6.76 3.30 -6.93
CA PHE A 34 7.56 2.81 -8.04
C PHE A 34 8.73 3.76 -8.28
N LYS A 35 9.97 3.23 -8.22
CA LYS A 35 11.20 4.03 -8.37
C LYS A 35 11.24 5.30 -7.48
N GLY A 36 10.78 5.17 -6.23
CA GLY A 36 10.73 6.28 -5.26
C GLY A 36 9.58 7.28 -5.45
N ARG A 37 8.72 7.11 -6.46
CA ARG A 37 7.52 7.93 -6.67
C ARG A 37 6.28 7.24 -6.12
N ILE A 38 5.38 8.00 -5.51
CA ILE A 38 4.06 7.51 -5.06
C ILE A 38 3.13 7.45 -6.27
N LEU A 39 2.64 6.27 -6.61
CA LEU A 39 1.65 6.05 -7.67
C LEU A 39 0.22 6.03 -7.14
N PHE A 40 0.06 5.62 -5.88
CA PHE A 40 -1.23 5.52 -5.22
C PHE A 40 -1.06 5.89 -3.75
N SER A 41 -2.02 6.63 -3.22
CA SER A 41 -2.09 6.98 -1.81
C SER A 41 -3.54 6.93 -1.37
N TYR A 42 -3.81 6.19 -0.30
CA TYR A 42 -5.14 6.07 0.27
C TYR A 42 -5.06 6.20 1.78
N ARG A 43 -5.97 6.99 2.34
CA ARG A 43 -6.08 7.23 3.77
C ARG A 43 -7.47 6.82 4.25
N SER A 44 -7.52 6.13 5.37
CA SER A 44 -8.76 5.68 6.03
C SER A 44 -8.63 5.80 7.54
N ASP A 45 -9.74 5.62 8.26
CA ASP A 45 -9.72 5.54 9.72
C ASP A 45 -9.24 4.16 10.18
N PHE A 46 -8.47 4.14 11.27
CA PHE A 46 -8.07 2.91 11.93
C PHE A 46 -9.25 2.32 12.70
N VAL A 47 -9.74 1.19 12.22
CA VAL A 47 -10.77 0.39 12.90
C VAL A 47 -10.09 -0.71 13.71
N ASP A 48 -9.32 -1.55 13.00
CA ASP A 48 -8.60 -2.68 13.57
C ASP A 48 -7.47 -3.11 12.63
N PHE A 49 -6.62 -4.03 13.10
CA PHE A 49 -5.48 -4.51 12.33
C PHE A 49 -5.85 -5.43 11.17
N GLN A 50 -6.94 -6.20 11.27
CA GLN A 50 -7.41 -7.04 10.15
C GLN A 50 -7.90 -6.17 8.99
N THR A 51 -8.65 -5.10 9.27
CA THR A 51 -9.08 -4.10 8.29
C THR A 51 -7.88 -3.41 7.65
N THR A 52 -6.88 -3.04 8.45
CA THR A 52 -5.60 -2.49 7.96
C THR A 52 -4.86 -3.46 7.03
N ASN A 53 -4.78 -4.74 7.42
CA ASN A 53 -4.17 -5.78 6.61
C ASN A 53 -4.94 -6.01 5.30
N LYS A 54 -6.28 -6.00 5.33
CA LYS A 54 -7.12 -6.11 4.13
C LYS A 54 -6.87 -4.94 3.16
N GLN A 55 -6.73 -3.72 3.67
CA GLN A 55 -6.37 -2.55 2.85
C GLN A 55 -5.00 -2.74 2.18
N HIS A 56 -4.00 -3.23 2.92
CA HIS A 56 -2.68 -3.54 2.39
C HIS A 56 -2.75 -4.61 1.27
N ARG A 57 -3.43 -5.74 1.51
CA ARG A 57 -3.64 -6.80 0.51
C ARG A 57 -4.39 -6.31 -0.73
N THR A 58 -5.30 -5.35 -0.56
CA THR A 58 -6.04 -4.74 -1.68
C THR A 58 -5.10 -3.94 -2.58
N ALA A 59 -4.16 -3.18 -2.00
CA ALA A 59 -3.13 -2.46 -2.75
C ALA A 59 -2.19 -3.42 -3.51
N GLU A 60 -1.74 -4.52 -2.87
CA GLU A 60 -0.97 -5.57 -3.54
C GLU A 60 -1.73 -6.17 -4.74
N ALA A 61 -3.01 -6.49 -4.54
CA ALA A 61 -3.86 -7.04 -5.59
C ALA A 61 -4.11 -6.04 -6.73
N ALA A 62 -4.12 -4.73 -6.45
CA ALA A 62 -4.26 -3.71 -7.49
C ALA A 62 -3.05 -3.71 -8.44
N ILE A 63 -1.84 -3.91 -7.91
CA ILE A 63 -0.60 -4.04 -8.72
C ILE A 63 -0.68 -5.28 -9.60
N LEU A 64 -1.00 -6.44 -9.01
CA LEU A 64 -1.07 -7.72 -9.73
C LEU A 64 -2.16 -7.75 -10.81
N LYS A 65 -3.20 -6.93 -10.66
CA LYS A 65 -4.28 -6.77 -11.66
C LYS A 65 -3.97 -5.70 -12.72
N GLY A 66 -2.79 -5.07 -12.68
CA GLY A 66 -2.42 -3.99 -13.60
C GLY A 66 -3.27 -2.73 -13.44
N LYS A 67 -3.92 -2.54 -12.28
CA LYS A 67 -4.77 -1.36 -12.00
C LYS A 67 -4.00 -0.14 -11.53
N VAL A 68 -2.69 -0.28 -11.31
CA VAL A 68 -1.82 0.84 -10.94
C VAL A 68 -1.22 1.41 -12.23
N THR A 69 -1.81 2.49 -12.73
CA THR A 69 -1.33 3.17 -13.94
C THR A 69 -0.10 3.99 -13.60
N ILE A 70 1.01 3.72 -14.29
CA ILE A 70 2.19 4.58 -14.29
C ILE A 70 1.95 5.62 -15.39
N ASN A 71 1.77 6.89 -15.01
CA ASN A 71 1.97 7.98 -15.95
C ASN A 71 3.49 8.18 -16.03
N ASP A 72 4.12 7.55 -17.03
CA ASP A 72 5.54 7.70 -17.33
C ASP A 72 5.79 9.01 -18.08
#